data_AF-A0A0Q7EC77-F1
#
_entry.id   AF-A0A0Q7EC77-F1
#
_cell.length_a   1.000
_cell.length_b   1.000
_cell.length_c   1.000
_cell.angle_alpha   90.00
_cell.angle_beta   90.00
_cell.angle_gamma   90.00
#
_symmetry.space_group_name_H-M   'P 1'
#
loop_
_entity.id
_entity.type
_entity.pdbx_description
1 polymer ?
#
loop_
_entity_poly.entity_id
_entity_poly.type
_entity_poly.pdbx_seq_one_letter_code
_entity_poly.pdbx_strand_id
1 'polypeptide(L)'
;MATLFQGLGFNVHGYDYGRSLMVLEDTLAEAERGLSDKRERIVAEAAEYEAGGKRIGEWADDGRKIWDQSDAYSFDLELIDEGLANIRKAFVIALYHSWERMVGQWAEVGARADHAELRGGVEKKGVTPHARLNAVRDLNNALKHNSRQYGADLLDSWPELTPEGFALPDGYRNGNGSVDWFSVITIDDKQMREIISALRASGPEAFPRTAEPVVQETGQA
;
A
#
# COMPACT_ATOMS: atom_id res chain seq x y z
N MET A 1 21.33 21.38 -43.81
CA MET A 1 20.19 21.17 -42.90
C MET A 1 20.37 19.79 -42.28
N ALA A 2 20.69 19.73 -40.99
CA ALA A 2 20.83 18.47 -40.27
C ALA A 2 19.45 18.08 -39.73
N THR A 3 18.87 17.03 -40.30
CA THR A 3 17.64 16.40 -39.81
C THR A 3 17.98 15.70 -38.49
N LEU A 4 17.56 16.28 -37.37
CA LEU A 4 17.61 15.62 -36.06
C LEU A 4 16.58 14.49 -36.05
N PHE A 5 17.05 13.26 -36.22
CA PHE A 5 16.31 12.08 -35.81
C PHE A 5 16.23 12.08 -34.26
N GLN A 6 15.14 12.58 -33.69
CA GLN A 6 14.80 12.26 -32.30
C GLN A 6 14.16 10.88 -32.28
N GLY A 7 15.00 9.85 -32.18
CA GLY A 7 14.54 8.48 -31.97
C GLY A 7 13.81 8.39 -30.62
N LEU A 8 12.73 7.60 -30.59
CA LEU A 8 12.07 7.12 -29.37
C LEU A 8 13.12 6.49 -28.43
N GLY A 9 13.68 7.28 -27.54
CA GLY A 9 14.63 6.81 -26.54
C GLY A 9 13.91 5.90 -25.57
N PHE A 10 14.38 4.66 -25.41
CA PHE A 10 13.90 3.76 -24.38
C PHE A 10 14.13 4.39 -22.99
N ASN A 11 13.06 4.65 -22.24
CA ASN A 11 13.14 5.16 -20.87
C ASN A 11 13.46 4.01 -19.91
N VAL A 12 14.76 3.74 -19.72
CA VAL A 12 15.24 2.66 -18.83
C VAL A 12 14.77 2.83 -17.39
N HIS A 13 14.73 4.06 -16.87
CA HIS A 13 14.27 4.33 -15.51
C HIS A 13 12.77 4.06 -15.34
N GLY A 14 11.96 4.43 -16.34
CA GLY A 14 10.54 4.09 -16.38
C GLY A 14 10.30 2.59 -16.44
N TYR A 15 11.09 1.88 -17.23
CA TYR A 15 11.02 0.42 -17.32
C TYR A 15 11.41 -0.26 -16.00
N ASP A 16 12.56 0.08 -15.41
CA ASP A 16 13.04 -0.51 -14.16
C ASP A 16 12.08 -0.24 -13.00
N TYR A 17 11.56 0.99 -12.92
CA TYR A 17 10.57 1.34 -11.91
C TYR A 17 9.26 0.58 -12.09
N GLY A 18 8.70 0.55 -13.31
CA GLY A 18 7.47 -0.18 -13.59
C GLY A 18 7.61 -1.69 -13.31
N ARG A 19 8.76 -2.28 -13.63
CA ARG A 19 9.08 -3.68 -13.27
C ARG A 19 9.17 -3.86 -11.76
N SER A 20 9.78 -2.92 -11.03
CA SER A 20 9.85 -3.00 -9.57
C SER A 20 8.47 -2.94 -8.93
N LEU A 21 7.57 -2.07 -9.42
CA LEU A 21 6.19 -2.00 -8.93
C LEU A 21 5.43 -3.29 -9.23
N MET A 22 5.53 -3.79 -10.46
CA MET A 22 4.90 -5.04 -10.87
C MET A 22 5.32 -6.22 -9.99
N VAL A 23 6.62 -6.37 -9.69
CA VAL A 23 7.08 -7.45 -8.81
C VAL A 23 6.49 -7.32 -7.40
N LEU A 24 6.38 -6.10 -6.86
CA LEU A 24 5.78 -5.87 -5.53
C LEU A 24 4.26 -6.15 -5.56
N GLU A 25 3.56 -5.73 -6.60
CA GLU A 25 2.13 -5.99 -6.79
C GLU A 25 1.84 -7.48 -6.92
N ASP A 26 2.60 -8.21 -7.73
CA ASP A 26 2.47 -9.65 -7.90
C ASP A 26 2.75 -10.37 -6.57
N THR A 27 3.80 -9.98 -5.85
CA THR A 27 4.14 -10.59 -4.55
C THR A 27 3.04 -10.36 -3.51
N LEU A 28 2.45 -9.15 -3.48
CA LEU A 28 1.31 -8.84 -2.62
C LEU A 28 0.11 -9.74 -2.94
N ALA A 29 -0.27 -9.81 -4.21
CA ALA A 29 -1.43 -10.58 -4.65
C ALA A 29 -1.27 -12.08 -4.33
N GLU A 30 -0.07 -12.62 -4.52
CA GLU A 30 0.23 -14.02 -4.19
C GLU A 30 0.17 -14.28 -2.68
N ALA A 31 0.66 -13.33 -1.86
CA ALA A 31 0.61 -13.44 -0.40
C ALA A 31 -0.82 -13.34 0.14
N GLU A 32 -1.63 -12.41 -0.39
CA GLU A 32 -3.04 -12.27 -0.06
C GLU A 32 -3.84 -13.52 -0.46
N ARG A 33 -3.58 -14.07 -1.64
CA ARG A 33 -4.21 -15.32 -2.09
C ARG A 33 -3.86 -16.47 -1.15
N GLY A 34 -2.59 -16.65 -0.80
CA GLY A 34 -2.16 -17.72 0.10
C GLY A 34 -2.83 -17.67 1.48
N LEU A 35 -3.03 -16.48 2.05
CA LEU A 35 -3.77 -16.31 3.30
C LEU A 35 -5.28 -16.51 3.13
N SER A 36 -5.86 -16.05 2.02
CA SER A 36 -7.28 -16.23 1.72
C SER A 36 -7.63 -17.70 1.53
N ASP A 37 -6.82 -18.45 0.78
CA ASP A 37 -6.98 -19.90 0.62
C ASP A 37 -6.89 -20.64 1.96
N LYS A 38 -5.97 -20.21 2.84
CA LYS A 38 -5.87 -20.75 4.21
C LYS A 38 -7.13 -20.44 5.02
N ARG A 39 -7.66 -19.22 4.90
CA ARG A 39 -8.89 -18.80 5.58
C ARG A 39 -10.08 -19.67 5.17
N GLU A 40 -10.27 -19.87 3.86
CA GLU A 40 -11.34 -20.70 3.32
C GLU A 40 -11.26 -22.13 3.81
N ARG A 41 -10.06 -22.70 3.88
CA ARG A 41 -9.84 -24.04 4.45
C ARG A 41 -10.27 -24.11 5.91
N ILE A 42 -9.87 -23.15 6.74
CA ILE A 42 -10.23 -23.13 8.17
C ILE A 42 -11.74 -22.97 8.36
N VAL A 43 -12.39 -22.14 7.55
CA VAL A 43 -13.86 -22.01 7.57
C VAL A 43 -14.53 -23.34 7.24
N ALA A 44 -14.03 -24.08 6.24
CA ALA A 44 -14.56 -25.40 5.89
C ALA A 44 -14.34 -26.42 7.01
N GLU A 45 -13.14 -26.48 7.59
CA GLU A 45 -12.80 -27.37 8.71
C GLU A 45 -13.66 -27.06 9.95
N ALA A 46 -13.90 -25.79 10.26
CA ALA A 46 -14.78 -25.38 11.35
C ALA A 46 -16.23 -25.82 11.13
N ALA A 47 -16.74 -25.67 9.90
CA ALA A 47 -18.10 -26.12 9.56
C ALA A 47 -18.25 -27.66 9.67
N GLU A 48 -17.23 -28.42 9.25
CA GLU A 48 -17.20 -29.87 9.40
C GLU A 48 -17.17 -30.30 10.87
N TYR A 49 -16.40 -29.62 11.71
CA TYR A 49 -16.34 -29.87 13.15
C TYR A 49 -17.70 -29.69 13.83
N GLU A 50 -18.37 -28.56 13.55
CA GLU A 50 -19.71 -28.27 14.08
C GLU A 50 -20.75 -29.32 13.65
N ALA A 51 -20.70 -29.77 12.39
CA ALA A 51 -21.61 -30.79 11.87
C ALA A 51 -21.35 -32.20 12.43
N GLY A 52 -20.10 -32.52 12.75
CA GLY A 52 -19.68 -33.85 13.18
C GLY A 52 -20.10 -34.24 14.60
N GLY A 53 -20.46 -33.27 15.45
CA GLY A 53 -20.94 -33.50 16.82
C GLY A 53 -19.91 -34.10 17.79
N LYS A 54 -18.69 -34.37 17.34
CA LYS A 54 -17.58 -34.85 18.18
C LYS A 54 -16.94 -33.65 18.87
N ARG A 55 -17.13 -33.56 20.18
CA ARG A 55 -16.50 -32.52 20.99
C ARG A 55 -15.00 -32.81 21.15
N ILE A 56 -14.17 -31.86 20.73
CA ILE A 56 -12.72 -31.84 20.95
C ILE A 56 -12.43 -30.59 21.77
N GLY A 57 -11.88 -30.74 22.96
CA GLY A 57 -11.68 -29.62 23.88
C GLY A 57 -11.44 -30.07 25.32
N GLU A 58 -11.55 -29.11 26.23
CA GLU A 58 -11.40 -29.31 27.67
C GLU A 58 -12.56 -28.68 28.45
N TRP A 59 -13.00 -29.39 29.48
CA TRP A 59 -14.09 -28.98 30.37
C TRP A 59 -13.62 -29.05 31.81
N ALA A 60 -14.04 -28.08 32.61
CA ALA A 60 -13.87 -28.13 34.05
C ALA A 60 -14.72 -29.25 34.66
N ASP A 61 -14.39 -29.65 35.89
CA ASP A 61 -15.10 -30.70 36.63
C ASP A 61 -16.61 -30.41 36.81
N ASP A 62 -16.99 -29.12 36.78
CA ASP A 62 -18.39 -28.66 36.86
C ASP A 62 -19.12 -28.62 35.50
N GLY A 63 -18.47 -29.08 34.43
CA GLY A 63 -19.01 -29.14 33.08
C GLY A 63 -18.88 -27.84 32.27
N ARG A 64 -18.29 -26.77 32.82
CA ARG A 64 -18.01 -25.54 32.05
C ARG A 64 -16.95 -25.78 30.99
N LYS A 65 -17.17 -25.25 29.78
CA LYS A 65 -16.17 -25.25 28.71
C LYS A 65 -14.97 -24.38 29.12
N ILE A 66 -13.76 -24.94 29.04
CA ILE A 66 -12.51 -24.18 29.15
C ILE A 66 -12.10 -23.73 27.76
N TRP A 67 -12.06 -24.66 26.80
CA TRP A 67 -11.89 -24.37 25.38
C TRP A 67 -12.46 -25.53 24.55
N ASP A 68 -12.78 -25.29 23.28
CA ASP A 68 -13.00 -26.32 22.27
C ASP A 68 -12.35 -25.96 20.93
N GLN A 69 -12.40 -26.91 20.00
CA GLN A 69 -11.83 -26.73 18.66
C GLN A 69 -12.40 -25.52 17.91
N SER A 70 -13.64 -25.10 18.19
CA SER A 70 -14.24 -23.91 17.59
C SER A 70 -13.57 -22.62 18.08
N ASP A 71 -13.17 -22.58 19.36
CA ASP A 71 -12.37 -21.48 19.90
C ASP A 71 -11.01 -21.38 19.18
N ALA A 72 -10.37 -22.52 18.89
CA ALA A 72 -9.11 -22.55 18.14
C ALA A 72 -9.27 -22.04 16.71
N TYR A 73 -10.32 -22.46 16.00
CA TYR A 73 -10.62 -21.95 14.66
C TYR A 73 -10.93 -20.45 14.64
N SER A 74 -11.66 -19.94 15.63
CA SER A 74 -11.93 -18.50 15.76
C SER A 74 -10.63 -17.72 15.87
N PHE A 75 -9.71 -18.18 16.73
CA PHE A 75 -8.41 -17.55 16.91
C PHE A 75 -7.54 -17.61 15.64
N ASP A 76 -7.53 -18.75 14.94
CA ASP A 76 -6.81 -18.88 13.68
C ASP A 76 -7.35 -17.94 12.59
N LEU A 77 -8.67 -17.74 12.53
CA LEU A 77 -9.28 -16.79 11.59
C LEU A 77 -8.93 -15.35 11.94
N GLU A 78 -8.96 -14.97 13.22
CA GLU A 78 -8.51 -13.66 13.68
C GLU A 78 -7.05 -13.38 13.30
N LEU A 79 -6.17 -14.36 13.50
CA LEU A 79 -4.76 -14.25 13.11
C LEU A 79 -4.56 -14.12 11.61
N ILE A 80 -5.37 -14.80 10.80
CA ILE A 80 -5.31 -14.67 9.33
C ILE A 80 -5.79 -13.29 8.89
N ASP A 81 -6.89 -12.80 9.46
CA ASP A 81 -7.44 -11.49 9.13
C ASP A 81 -6.47 -10.37 9.55
N GLU A 82 -5.80 -10.50 10.71
CA GLU A 82 -4.71 -9.62 11.13
C GLU A 82 -3.52 -9.72 10.16
N GLY A 83 -3.13 -10.94 9.76
CA GLY A 83 -2.07 -11.18 8.80
C GLY A 83 -2.31 -10.50 7.45
N LEU A 84 -3.53 -10.60 6.92
CA LEU A 84 -3.93 -9.92 5.67
C LEU A 84 -3.78 -8.41 5.78
N ALA A 85 -4.28 -7.82 6.87
CA ALA A 85 -4.14 -6.38 7.12
C ALA A 85 -2.67 -5.94 7.25
N ASN A 86 -1.86 -6.74 7.94
CA ASN A 86 -0.45 -6.44 8.18
C ASN A 86 0.41 -6.55 6.92
N ILE A 87 0.10 -7.50 6.02
CA ILE A 87 0.79 -7.61 4.72
C ILE A 87 0.58 -6.34 3.90
N ARG A 88 -0.66 -5.83 3.79
CA ARG A 88 -0.93 -4.58 3.06
C ARG A 88 -0.10 -3.42 3.59
N LYS A 89 -0.09 -3.24 4.92
CA LYS A 89 0.71 -2.20 5.59
C LYS A 89 2.20 -2.31 5.27
N ALA A 90 2.74 -3.53 5.34
CA ALA A 90 4.14 -3.78 4.99
C ALA A 90 4.44 -3.45 3.51
N PHE A 91 3.53 -3.81 2.60
CA PHE A 91 3.69 -3.51 1.18
C PHE A 91 3.56 -2.03 0.86
N VAL A 92 2.73 -1.26 1.55
CA VAL A 92 2.69 0.21 1.40
C VAL A 92 4.06 0.82 1.70
N ILE A 93 4.70 0.39 2.79
CA ILE A 93 6.04 0.85 3.15
C ILE A 93 7.05 0.48 2.04
N ALA A 94 7.00 -0.78 1.56
CA ALA A 94 7.90 -1.26 0.51
C ALA A 94 7.72 -0.51 -0.82
N LEU A 95 6.46 -0.29 -1.24
CA LEU A 95 6.10 0.43 -2.47
C LEU A 95 6.57 1.88 -2.40
N TYR A 96 6.32 2.56 -1.29
CA TYR A 96 6.73 3.95 -1.12
C TYR A 96 8.26 4.09 -1.11
N HIS A 97 8.98 3.21 -0.40
CA HIS A 97 10.45 3.20 -0.43
C HIS A 97 11.04 2.83 -1.80
N SER A 98 10.37 1.97 -2.57
CA SER A 98 10.74 1.70 -3.96
C SER A 98 10.65 2.97 -4.80
N TRP A 99 9.55 3.72 -4.68
CA TRP A 99 9.37 5.01 -5.34
C TRP A 99 10.47 6.02 -4.95
N GLU A 100 10.74 6.22 -3.66
CA GLU A 100 11.77 7.17 -3.20
C GLU A 100 13.15 6.86 -3.81
N ARG A 101 13.53 5.57 -3.81
CA ARG A 101 14.82 5.14 -4.34
C ARG A 101 14.93 5.39 -5.84
N MET A 102 13.90 5.01 -6.60
CA MET A 102 13.90 5.14 -8.05
C MET A 102 13.81 6.60 -8.49
N VAL A 103 12.97 7.41 -7.83
CA VAL A 103 12.90 8.86 -8.09
C VAL A 103 14.21 9.54 -7.69
N GLY A 104 14.80 9.20 -6.54
CA GLY A 104 16.06 9.81 -6.11
C GLY A 104 17.21 9.61 -7.11
N GLN A 105 17.26 8.42 -7.74
CA GLN A 105 18.21 8.12 -8.81
C GLN A 105 17.85 8.84 -10.11
N TRP A 106 16.60 8.72 -10.57
CA TRP A 106 16.15 9.27 -11.85
C TRP A 106 16.15 10.81 -11.89
N ALA A 107 15.73 11.44 -10.80
CA ALA A 107 15.69 12.89 -10.65
C ALA A 107 17.05 13.49 -10.21
N GLU A 108 18.05 12.64 -9.97
CA GLU A 108 19.41 13.06 -9.59
C GLU A 108 19.47 13.93 -8.32
N VAL A 109 18.48 13.77 -7.42
CA VAL A 109 18.41 14.49 -6.14
C VAL A 109 19.11 13.73 -5.00
N GLY A 110 19.53 12.49 -5.25
CA GLY A 110 20.35 11.70 -4.33
C GLY A 110 19.53 10.84 -3.36
N ALA A 111 20.21 9.87 -2.75
CA ALA A 111 19.57 8.81 -1.94
C ALA A 111 19.10 9.26 -0.54
N ARG A 112 19.44 10.47 -0.12
CA ARG A 112 19.01 11.06 1.16
C ARG A 112 18.02 12.22 0.99
N ALA A 113 17.52 12.39 -0.23
CA ALA A 113 16.54 13.42 -0.52
C ALA A 113 15.28 13.20 0.31
N ASP A 114 14.74 14.26 0.89
CA ASP A 114 13.44 14.20 1.54
C ASP A 114 12.29 14.16 0.52
N HIS A 115 11.06 14.00 1.01
CA HIS A 115 9.89 13.91 0.14
C HIS A 115 9.71 15.16 -0.74
N ALA A 116 9.98 16.36 -0.22
CA ALA A 116 9.81 17.60 -0.96
C ALA A 116 10.87 17.73 -2.06
N GLU A 117 12.10 17.33 -1.78
CA GLU A 117 13.20 17.28 -2.75
C GLU A 117 12.91 16.27 -3.87
N LEU A 118 12.44 15.07 -3.53
CA LEU A 118 12.01 14.05 -4.49
C LEU A 118 10.88 14.57 -5.38
N ARG A 119 9.83 15.13 -4.79
CA ARG A 119 8.70 15.72 -5.51
C ARG A 119 9.14 16.82 -6.47
N GLY A 120 9.98 17.75 -6.00
CA GLY A 120 10.53 18.81 -6.85
C GLY A 120 11.41 18.26 -7.97
N GLY A 121 12.10 17.14 -7.74
CA GLY A 121 12.83 16.38 -8.76
C GLY A 121 11.92 15.84 -9.87
N VAL A 122 10.79 15.22 -9.49
CA VAL A 122 9.76 14.73 -10.43
C VAL A 122 9.20 15.87 -11.28
N GLU A 123 8.86 17.00 -10.64
CA GLU A 123 8.32 18.19 -11.32
C GLU A 123 9.33 18.80 -12.30
N LYS A 124 10.62 18.85 -11.95
CA LYS A 124 11.70 19.30 -12.85
C LYS A 124 11.90 18.40 -14.07
N LYS A 125 11.55 17.11 -13.95
CA LYS A 125 11.51 16.17 -15.08
C LYS A 125 10.19 16.28 -15.88
N GLY A 126 9.33 17.27 -15.60
CA GLY A 126 8.13 17.53 -16.38
C GLY A 126 6.95 16.60 -16.08
N VAL A 127 7.00 15.85 -14.98
CA VAL A 127 5.88 15.03 -14.50
C VAL A 127 5.16 15.78 -13.39
N THR A 128 3.84 15.89 -13.47
CA THR A 128 3.03 16.40 -12.36
C THR A 128 2.71 15.27 -11.38
N PRO A 129 3.20 15.32 -10.12
CA PRO A 129 2.93 14.28 -9.14
C PRO A 129 1.43 14.13 -8.87
N HIS A 130 1.00 12.89 -8.60
CA HIS A 130 -0.39 12.60 -8.30
C HIS A 130 -0.85 13.31 -7.03
N ALA A 131 -2.10 13.77 -7.00
CA ALA A 131 -2.64 14.55 -5.87
C ALA A 131 -2.56 13.81 -4.52
N ARG A 132 -2.66 12.47 -4.54
CA ARG A 132 -2.54 11.62 -3.35
C ARG A 132 -1.11 11.34 -2.86
N LEU A 133 -0.07 11.77 -3.58
CA LEU A 133 1.31 11.41 -3.23
C LEU A 133 1.70 11.83 -1.79
N ASN A 134 1.29 13.03 -1.38
CA ASN A 134 1.55 13.53 -0.02
C ASN A 134 0.85 12.65 1.04
N ALA A 135 -0.40 12.25 0.79
CA ALA A 135 -1.17 11.39 1.68
C ALA A 135 -0.57 9.98 1.77
N VAL A 136 -0.04 9.43 0.67
CA VAL A 136 0.71 8.16 0.68
C VAL A 136 1.99 8.27 1.54
N ARG A 137 2.68 9.41 1.48
CA ARG A 137 3.83 9.70 2.36
C ARG A 137 3.43 9.78 3.83
N ASP A 138 2.29 10.40 4.14
CA ASP A 138 1.78 10.48 5.52
C ASP A 138 1.39 9.09 6.03
N LEU A 139 0.79 8.24 5.18
CA LEU A 139 0.50 6.84 5.48
C LEU A 139 1.77 6.05 5.80
N ASN A 140 2.79 6.13 4.95
CA ASN A 140 4.07 5.48 5.18
C ASN A 140 4.70 5.92 6.51
N ASN A 141 4.67 7.22 6.80
CA ASN A 141 5.22 7.76 8.06
C ASN A 141 4.44 7.27 9.27
N ALA A 142 3.11 7.26 9.21
CA ALA A 142 2.26 6.75 10.28
C ALA A 142 2.52 5.27 10.57
N LEU A 143 2.62 4.43 9.53
CA LEU A 143 2.91 3.00 9.65
C LEU A 143 4.30 2.72 10.23
N LYS A 144 5.32 3.50 9.83
CA LYS A 144 6.69 3.31 10.30
C LYS A 144 6.94 3.75 11.73
N HIS A 145 6.32 4.85 12.13
CA HIS A 145 6.65 5.52 13.37
C HIS A 145 5.62 5.32 14.47
N ASN A 146 4.39 4.91 14.12
CA ASN A 146 3.27 4.70 15.04
C ASN A 146 3.16 5.84 16.08
N SER A 147 3.24 7.08 15.61
CA SER A 147 3.40 8.26 16.46
C SER A 147 2.23 9.22 16.34
N ARG A 148 2.05 10.02 17.39
CA ARG A 148 0.99 11.04 17.47
C ARG A 148 0.97 12.00 16.29
N GLN A 149 2.15 12.50 15.92
CA GLN A 149 2.28 13.48 14.85
C GLN A 149 1.87 12.87 13.51
N TYR A 150 2.54 11.79 13.09
CA TYR A 150 2.33 11.23 11.77
C TYR A 150 0.95 10.61 11.58
N GLY A 151 0.38 10.03 12.63
CA GLY A 151 -0.98 9.53 12.57
C GLY A 151 -2.03 10.65 12.48
N ALA A 152 -1.82 11.77 13.18
CA ALA A 152 -2.69 12.94 13.02
C ALA A 152 -2.58 13.55 11.61
N ASP A 153 -1.36 13.63 11.05
CA ASP A 153 -1.13 14.08 9.68
C ASP A 153 -1.81 13.15 8.64
N LEU A 154 -1.80 11.83 8.89
CA LEU A 154 -2.54 10.87 8.08
C LEU A 154 -4.06 11.08 8.17
N LEU A 155 -4.61 11.25 9.38
CA LEU A 155 -6.04 11.48 9.55
C LEU A 155 -6.50 12.76 8.82
N ASP A 156 -5.67 13.80 8.83
CA ASP A 156 -5.97 15.06 8.14
C ASP A 156 -5.89 14.92 6.61
N SER A 157 -4.97 14.08 6.08
CA SER A 157 -4.73 13.93 4.65
C SER A 157 -5.51 12.79 3.96
N TRP A 158 -5.91 11.77 4.73
CA TRP A 158 -6.62 10.58 4.24
C TRP A 158 -7.44 9.90 5.34
N PRO A 159 -8.52 10.55 5.83
CA PRO A 159 -9.33 10.04 6.93
C PRO A 159 -9.98 8.68 6.65
N GLU A 160 -10.23 8.36 5.37
CA GLU A 160 -10.86 7.10 4.96
C GLU A 160 -10.02 5.84 5.26
N LEU A 161 -8.75 6.00 5.64
CA LEU A 161 -7.89 4.88 6.11
C LEU A 161 -8.08 4.56 7.59
N THR A 162 -9.05 5.18 8.24
CA THR A 162 -9.45 4.88 9.62
C THR A 162 -10.92 4.42 9.65
N PRO A 163 -11.35 3.69 10.70
CA PRO A 163 -12.75 3.26 10.83
C PRO A 163 -13.73 4.44 10.72
N GLU A 164 -14.92 4.17 10.18
CA GLU A 164 -15.95 5.20 10.07
C GLU A 164 -16.28 5.81 11.44
N GLY A 165 -16.29 7.14 11.50
CA GLY A 165 -16.53 7.87 12.74
C GLY A 165 -15.35 7.88 13.73
N PHE A 166 -14.17 7.39 13.34
CA PHE A 166 -12.97 7.48 14.17
C PHE A 166 -12.67 8.94 14.50
N ALA A 167 -12.48 9.21 15.78
CA ALA A 167 -12.09 10.51 16.31
C ALA A 167 -10.89 10.34 17.24
N LEU A 168 -10.01 11.34 17.22
CA LEU A 168 -8.90 11.39 18.15
C LEU A 168 -9.42 11.51 19.59
N PRO A 169 -8.75 10.90 20.58
CA PRO A 169 -9.06 11.12 21.99
C PRO A 169 -9.03 12.61 22.38
N ASP A 170 -9.82 13.01 23.36
CA ASP A 170 -9.82 14.39 23.86
C ASP A 170 -8.42 14.81 24.34
N GLY A 171 -7.97 15.98 23.87
CA GLY A 171 -6.64 16.50 24.17
C GLY A 171 -5.49 15.76 23.49
N TYR A 172 -5.75 14.89 22.50
CA TYR A 172 -4.72 14.11 21.81
C TYR A 172 -3.58 14.97 21.27
N ARG A 173 -3.93 16.04 20.55
CA ARG A 173 -2.95 16.97 19.97
C ARG A 173 -2.17 17.79 21.02
N ASN A 174 -2.67 17.85 22.26
CA ASN A 174 -2.03 18.56 23.37
C ASN A 174 -1.13 17.67 24.24
N GLY A 175 -0.91 16.41 23.85
CA GLY A 175 -0.03 15.51 24.58
C GLY A 175 -0.73 14.39 25.35
N ASN A 176 -2.05 14.42 25.44
CA ASN A 176 -2.83 13.43 26.19
C ASN A 176 -3.19 12.21 25.33
N GLY A 177 -3.38 11.05 25.96
CA GLY A 177 -3.80 9.84 25.26
C GLY A 177 -2.78 9.25 24.28
N SER A 178 -3.08 8.03 23.84
CA SER A 178 -2.32 7.29 22.84
C SER A 178 -3.28 6.60 21.88
N VAL A 179 -2.86 6.51 20.62
CA VAL A 179 -3.57 5.76 19.58
C VAL A 179 -2.53 4.82 18.99
N ASP A 180 -2.86 3.55 18.90
CA ASP A 180 -2.08 2.61 18.11
C ASP A 180 -2.48 2.74 16.65
N TRP A 181 -1.79 3.66 15.95
CA TRP A 181 -2.05 3.96 14.55
C TRP A 181 -1.85 2.76 13.66
N PHE A 182 -0.86 1.91 13.98
CA PHE A 182 -0.65 0.71 13.19
C PHE A 182 -1.91 -0.17 13.20
N SER A 183 -2.57 -0.32 14.35
CA SER A 183 -3.81 -1.10 14.47
C SER A 183 -5.03 -0.39 13.88
N VAL A 184 -5.14 0.93 14.06
CA VAL A 184 -6.29 1.72 13.58
C VAL A 184 -6.32 1.85 12.06
N ILE A 185 -5.16 1.89 11.40
CA ILE A 185 -5.10 2.03 9.94
C ILE A 185 -5.67 0.79 9.27
N THR A 186 -6.70 0.99 8.44
CA THR A 186 -7.32 -0.04 7.61
C THR A 186 -7.04 0.27 6.14
N ILE A 187 -6.68 -0.76 5.38
CA ILE A 187 -6.37 -0.64 3.95
C ILE A 187 -7.11 -1.74 3.20
N ASP A 188 -8.08 -1.34 2.39
CA ASP A 188 -8.83 -2.21 1.49
C ASP A 188 -8.19 -2.28 0.08
N ASP A 189 -8.76 -3.12 -0.79
CA ASP A 189 -8.27 -3.30 -2.16
C ASP A 189 -8.33 -1.99 -2.97
N LYS A 190 -9.34 -1.15 -2.73
CA LYS A 190 -9.52 0.11 -3.43
C LYS A 190 -8.41 1.07 -3.03
N GLN A 191 -8.12 1.17 -1.75
CA GLN A 191 -7.06 2.00 -1.19
C GLN A 191 -5.69 1.50 -1.63
N MET A 192 -5.44 0.18 -1.65
CA MET A 192 -4.21 -0.37 -2.22
C MET A 192 -4.02 0.02 -3.69
N ARG A 193 -5.07 -0.10 -4.52
CA ARG A 193 -5.02 0.35 -5.92
C ARG A 193 -4.76 1.85 -6.05
N GLU A 194 -5.36 2.67 -5.19
CA GLU A 194 -5.14 4.12 -5.17
C GLU A 194 -3.70 4.48 -4.80
N ILE A 195 -3.12 3.79 -3.81
CA ILE A 195 -1.71 3.95 -3.40
C ILE A 195 -0.77 3.60 -4.56
N ILE A 196 -0.94 2.43 -5.16
CA ILE A 196 -0.14 1.97 -6.30
C ILE A 196 -0.25 2.96 -7.47
N SER A 197 -1.47 3.37 -7.83
CA SER A 197 -1.72 4.32 -8.90
C SER A 197 -1.05 5.67 -8.64
N ALA A 198 -1.12 6.18 -7.40
CA ALA A 198 -0.51 7.44 -7.03
C ALA A 198 1.03 7.39 -7.16
N LEU A 199 1.65 6.29 -6.73
CA LEU A 199 3.10 6.09 -6.85
C LEU A 199 3.52 5.96 -8.31
N ARG A 200 2.82 5.13 -9.09
CA ARG A 200 3.09 4.93 -10.52
C ARG A 200 3.02 6.25 -11.30
N ALA A 201 1.96 7.02 -11.07
CA ALA A 201 1.74 8.32 -11.72
C ALA A 201 2.72 9.41 -11.26
N SER A 202 3.42 9.20 -10.14
CA SER A 202 4.40 10.15 -9.59
C SER A 202 5.85 9.73 -9.83
N GLY A 203 6.09 8.69 -10.63
CA GLY A 203 7.41 8.12 -10.86
C GLY A 203 7.92 8.28 -12.30
N PRO A 204 9.09 7.71 -12.61
CA PRO A 204 9.71 7.77 -13.93
C PRO A 204 8.87 7.17 -15.07
N GLU A 205 7.88 6.31 -14.75
CA GLU A 205 6.97 5.71 -15.72
C GLU A 205 5.99 6.74 -16.32
N ALA A 206 5.61 7.76 -15.55
CA ALA A 206 4.75 8.84 -15.99
C ALA A 206 5.47 9.87 -16.89
N PHE A 207 6.78 9.73 -17.08
CA PHE A 207 7.54 10.63 -17.94
C PHE A 207 7.05 10.53 -19.39
N PRO A 208 6.65 11.65 -20.02
CA PRO A 208 6.08 11.62 -21.36
C PRO A 208 7.07 11.06 -22.37
N ARG A 209 6.66 10.02 -23.10
CA ARG A 209 7.33 9.65 -24.34
C ARG A 209 7.12 10.82 -25.29
N THR A 210 8.20 11.39 -25.84
CA THR A 210 8.10 12.51 -26.78
C THR A 210 7.10 12.18 -27.88
N ALA A 211 6.12 13.07 -28.09
CA ALA A 211 4.97 12.89 -28.95
C ALA A 211 5.35 12.49 -30.40
N GLU A 212 4.46 11.72 -31.04
CA GLU A 212 4.57 11.36 -32.46
C GLU A 212 4.73 12.62 -33.34
N PRO A 213 5.62 12.61 -34.34
CA PRO A 213 5.62 13.65 -35.34
C PRO A 213 4.30 13.54 -36.13
N VAL A 214 3.50 14.61 -36.11
CA VAL A 214 2.37 14.78 -37.02
C VAL A 214 2.93 14.75 -38.44
N VAL A 215 2.70 13.64 -39.15
CA VAL A 215 3.01 13.54 -40.57
C VAL A 215 2.08 14.51 -41.29
N GLN A 216 2.58 15.70 -41.64
CA GLN A 216 1.90 16.53 -42.61
C GLN A 216 1.98 15.80 -43.96
N GLU A 217 0.87 15.23 -44.40
CA GLU A 217 0.70 14.83 -45.79
C GLU A 217 0.87 16.08 -46.66
N THR A 218 2.08 16.25 -47.19
CA THR A 218 2.29 17.16 -48.30
C THR A 218 1.60 16.56 -49.50
N GLY A 219 0.39 17.05 -49.76
CA GLY A 219 -0.34 16.79 -50.98
C GLY A 219 0.56 17.00 -52.18
N GLN A 220 0.71 15.96 -53.00
CA GLN A 220 1.26 16.08 -54.33
C GLN A 220 0.10 16.28 -55.30
N ALA A 221 0.24 17.37 -56.05
CA ALA A 221 -0.58 17.78 -57.19
C ALA A 221 -0.36 16.88 -58.41
#